data_AF-A0A0F2LP81-F1
#
_entry.id   AF-A0A0F2LP81-F1
#
_cell.length_a   1.000
_cell.length_b   1.000
_cell.length_c   1.000
_cell.angle_alpha   90.00
_cell.angle_beta   90.00
_cell.angle_gamma   90.00
#
_symmetry.space_group_name_H-M   'P 1'
#
loop_
_entity.id
_entity.type
_entity.pdbx_description
1 polymer ?
#
loop_
_entity_poly.entity_id
_entity_poly.type
_entity_poly.pdbx_seq_one_letter_code
_entity_poly.pdbx_strand_id
1 'polypeptide(L)'
;MCNPKEVVRRNYEDLKGARLIKLGEGVYVGRNFLKDVLVYVEQDKGIFVHCVGDCFKGTGCVVYEAKGNLSKEEVAVEELGLSPLFPTRKASTALLSLLEASRVLGLKQLEVAYGFILDKVNEGALMDLDQ
;
A
#
# COMPACT_ATOMS: atom_id res chain seq x y z
N MET A 1 -15.71 13.60 -12.93
CA MET A 1 -14.41 13.19 -12.34
C MET A 1 -14.51 13.37 -10.84
N CYS A 2 -14.12 12.38 -10.03
CA CYS A 2 -14.11 12.53 -8.57
C CYS A 2 -13.09 13.61 -8.15
N ASN A 3 -13.43 14.44 -7.16
CA ASN A 3 -12.52 15.45 -6.63
C ASN A 3 -11.36 14.77 -5.88
N PRO A 4 -10.08 15.06 -6.18
CA PRO A 4 -8.92 14.45 -5.51
C PRO A 4 -8.99 14.51 -3.98
N LYS A 5 -9.51 15.61 -3.41
CA LYS A 5 -9.68 15.75 -1.95
C LYS A 5 -10.69 14.75 -1.38
N GLU A 6 -11.74 14.46 -2.13
CA GLU A 6 -12.78 13.50 -1.75
C GLU A 6 -12.25 12.06 -1.81
N VAL A 7 -11.41 11.75 -2.81
CA VAL A 7 -10.73 10.46 -2.92
C VAL A 7 -9.81 10.23 -1.72
N VAL A 8 -8.99 11.21 -1.36
CA VAL A 8 -8.10 11.13 -0.19
C VAL A 8 -8.89 10.95 1.11
N ARG A 9 -9.98 11.71 1.30
CA ARG A 9 -10.84 11.60 2.49
C ARG A 9 -11.44 10.20 2.62
N ARG A 10 -12.04 9.68 1.53
CA ARG A 10 -12.67 8.35 1.53
C ARG A 10 -11.68 7.23 1.79
N ASN A 11 -10.49 7.30 1.17
CA ASN A 11 -9.42 6.35 1.44
C ASN A 11 -9.02 6.40 2.92
N TYR A 12 -8.82 7.59 3.49
CA TYR A 12 -8.44 7.71 4.91
C TYR A 12 -9.50 7.18 5.88
N GLU A 13 -10.78 7.27 5.52
CA GLU A 13 -11.88 6.70 6.31
C GLU A 13 -11.93 5.17 6.26
N ASP A 14 -11.56 4.56 5.13
CA ASP A 14 -11.51 3.10 4.92
C ASP A 14 -10.33 2.45 5.66
N LEU A 15 -9.29 3.22 6.01
CA LEU A 15 -8.11 2.74 6.73
C LEU A 15 -8.36 2.38 8.20
N LYS A 16 -9.52 2.75 8.76
CA LYS A 16 -9.82 2.48 10.18
C LYS A 16 -9.86 0.99 10.45
N GLY A 17 -9.07 0.55 11.43
CA GLY A 17 -8.92 -0.87 11.76
C GLY A 17 -8.14 -1.71 10.74
N ALA A 18 -7.59 -1.12 9.67
CA ALA A 18 -6.75 -1.84 8.72
C ALA A 18 -5.44 -2.30 9.38
N ARG A 19 -5.02 -3.52 9.05
CA ARG A 19 -3.80 -4.14 9.57
C ARG A 19 -2.96 -4.69 8.44
N LEU A 20 -1.65 -4.53 8.59
CA LEU A 20 -0.64 -4.95 7.64
C LEU A 20 0.23 -6.03 8.27
N ILE A 21 0.48 -7.10 7.53
CA ILE A 21 1.30 -8.22 7.94
C ILE A 21 2.60 -8.16 7.16
N LYS A 22 3.72 -8.41 7.85
CA LYS A 22 5.04 -8.43 7.26
C LYS A 22 5.15 -9.61 6.29
N LEU A 23 5.45 -9.30 5.04
CA LEU A 23 5.72 -10.31 4.01
C LEU A 23 7.23 -10.57 3.86
N GLY A 24 8.03 -9.55 4.12
CA GLY A 24 9.48 -9.60 4.05
C GLY A 24 10.11 -8.37 4.71
N GLU A 25 11.43 -8.29 4.69
CA GLU A 25 12.12 -7.12 5.23
C GLU A 25 11.67 -5.85 4.52
N GLY A 26 11.05 -4.92 5.27
CA GLY A 26 10.55 -3.66 4.75
C GLY A 26 9.28 -3.74 3.90
N VAL A 27 8.69 -4.91 3.69
CA VAL A 27 7.48 -5.09 2.88
C VAL A 27 6.35 -5.67 3.71
N TYR A 28 5.23 -4.94 3.75
CA TYR A 28 4.03 -5.31 4.47
C TYR A 28 2.82 -5.23 3.54
N VAL A 29 1.87 -6.13 3.71
CA VAL A 29 0.64 -6.18 2.91
C VAL A 29 -0.56 -6.28 3.83
N GLY A 30 -1.69 -5.69 3.43
CA GLY A 30 -2.95 -5.98 4.12
C GLY A 30 -3.45 -7.38 3.79
N ARG A 31 -4.53 -7.80 4.46
CA ARG A 31 -5.24 -9.07 4.15
C ARG A 31 -5.53 -9.22 2.66
N ASN A 32 -5.88 -8.10 2.01
CA ASN A 32 -5.93 -8.02 0.56
C ASN A 32 -4.73 -7.21 0.04
N PHE A 33 -3.68 -7.90 -0.40
CA PHE A 33 -2.47 -7.29 -0.96
C PHE A 33 -2.72 -6.47 -2.23
N LEU A 34 -3.88 -6.64 -2.88
CA LEU A 34 -4.28 -5.79 -4.02
C LEU A 34 -4.85 -4.44 -3.57
N LYS A 35 -5.16 -4.28 -2.28
CA LYS A 35 -5.67 -3.03 -1.69
C LYS A 35 -4.63 -2.28 -0.89
N ASP A 36 -3.84 -2.99 -0.09
CA ASP A 36 -2.98 -2.37 0.92
C ASP A 36 -1.55 -2.90 0.82
N VAL A 37 -0.60 -2.01 0.54
CA VAL A 37 0.83 -2.33 0.55
C VAL A 37 1.62 -1.21 1.19
N LEU A 38 2.48 -1.54 2.15
CA LEU A 38 3.47 -0.64 2.75
C LEU A 38 4.87 -1.14 2.41
N VAL A 39 5.69 -0.24 1.88
CA VAL A 39 7.10 -0.49 1.58
C VAL A 39 7.94 0.56 2.30
N TYR A 40 8.75 0.13 3.27
CA TYR A 40 9.74 0.98 3.89
C TYR A 40 10.94 1.17 2.96
N VAL A 41 11.32 2.43 2.75
CA VAL A 41 12.44 2.81 1.88
C VAL A 41 13.65 3.28 2.69
N GLU A 42 13.43 3.67 3.95
CA GLU A 42 14.44 4.00 4.97
C GLU A 42 13.97 3.47 6.34
N GLN A 43 14.81 3.59 7.38
CA GLN A 43 14.58 2.95 8.69
C GLN A 43 13.26 3.34 9.37
N ASP A 44 12.78 4.56 9.15
CA ASP A 44 11.58 5.14 9.76
C ASP A 44 10.60 5.73 8.74
N LYS A 45 10.87 5.55 7.44
CA LYS A 45 10.09 6.13 6.34
C LYS A 45 9.66 5.05 5.35
N GLY A 46 8.36 4.99 5.09
CA GLY A 46 7.77 4.11 4.10
C GLY A 46 6.79 4.80 3.18
N ILE A 47 6.45 4.10 2.12
CA ILE A 47 5.43 4.46 1.15
C ILE A 47 4.29 3.46 1.33
N PHE A 48 3.14 3.98 1.75
CA PHE A 48 1.94 3.19 1.90
C PHE A 48 0.99 3.48 0.75
N VAL A 49 0.47 2.44 0.13
CA VAL A 49 -0.49 2.50 -0.95
C VAL A 49 -1.76 1.82 -0.48
N HIS A 50 -2.86 2.55 -0.52
CA HIS A 50 -4.18 2.04 -0.19
C HIS A 50 -5.14 2.28 -1.35
N CYS A 51 -5.98 1.28 -1.64
CA CYS A 51 -7.07 1.35 -2.61
C CYS A 51 -8.38 0.95 -1.94
N VAL A 52 -9.42 1.76 -2.15
CA VAL A 52 -10.77 1.45 -1.66
C VAL A 52 -11.36 0.25 -2.40
N GLY A 53 -12.13 -0.60 -1.71
CA GLY A 53 -12.83 -1.75 -2.29
C GLY A 53 -13.80 -1.41 -3.43
N ASP A 54 -13.92 -2.33 -4.39
CA ASP A 54 -14.66 -2.25 -5.67
C ASP A 54 -14.17 -1.18 -6.64
N CYS A 55 -12.97 -1.40 -7.20
CA CYS A 55 -12.34 -0.59 -8.25
C CYS A 55 -13.11 -0.53 -9.59
N PHE A 56 -14.32 -1.09 -9.70
CA PHE A 56 -15.15 -1.02 -10.91
C PHE A 56 -15.62 0.40 -11.27
N LYS A 57 -15.49 1.39 -10.36
CA LYS A 57 -15.90 2.79 -10.60
C LYS A 57 -14.79 3.85 -10.44
N GLY A 58 -13.50 3.46 -10.47
CA GLY A 58 -12.40 4.41 -10.62
C GLY A 58 -12.10 5.30 -9.39
N THR A 59 -12.42 4.84 -8.18
CA THR A 59 -11.94 5.48 -6.94
C THR A 59 -10.54 4.97 -6.63
N GLY A 60 -9.57 5.58 -7.32
CA GLY A 60 -8.17 5.17 -7.35
C GLY A 60 -7.48 5.10 -6.00
N CYS A 61 -6.30 4.48 -6.02
CA CYS A 61 -5.46 4.33 -4.86
C CYS A 61 -4.85 5.66 -4.45
N VAL A 62 -4.48 5.79 -3.18
CA VAL A 62 -3.74 6.93 -2.67
C VAL A 62 -2.39 6.46 -2.16
N VAL A 63 -1.36 7.19 -2.55
CA VAL A 63 0.01 7.01 -2.08
C VAL A 63 0.23 7.95 -0.90
N TYR A 64 0.68 7.40 0.21
CA TYR A 64 0.99 8.08 1.45
C TYR A 64 2.47 7.92 1.78
N GLU A 65 3.06 8.95 2.38
CA GLU A 65 4.24 8.77 3.21
C GLU A 65 3.77 8.21 4.56
N ALA A 66 4.45 7.17 5.03
CA ALA A 66 4.21 6.53 6.31
C ALA A 66 5.45 6.64 7.19
N LYS A 67 5.25 6.91 8.47
CA LYS A 67 6.29 6.81 9.50
C LYS A 67 5.96 5.70 10.46
N GLY A 68 6.92 4.83 10.75
CA GLY A 68 6.68 3.66 11.59
C GLY A 68 7.93 2.82 11.84
N ASN A 69 7.76 1.69 12.53
CA ASN A 69 8.86 0.79 12.91
C ASN A 69 8.85 -0.49 12.08
N LEU A 70 9.98 -0.76 11.42
CA LEU A 70 10.30 -1.93 10.60
C LEU A 70 10.38 -3.28 11.35
N SER A 71 10.47 -3.27 12.69
CA SER A 71 10.74 -4.48 13.47
C SER A 71 9.48 -5.26 13.89
N LYS A 72 8.28 -4.78 13.56
CA LYS A 72 7.03 -5.45 13.94
C LYS A 72 6.64 -6.50 12.89
N GLU A 73 6.05 -7.61 13.31
CA GLU A 73 5.50 -8.61 12.37
C GLU A 73 4.13 -8.19 11.83
N GLU A 74 3.41 -7.36 12.59
CA GLU A 74 2.11 -6.80 12.22
C GLU A 74 2.06 -5.32 12.63
N VAL A 75 1.47 -4.49 11.77
CA VAL A 75 1.32 -3.04 11.98
C VAL A 75 -0.13 -2.64 11.77
N ALA A 76 -0.74 -2.05 12.78
CA ALA A 76 -2.02 -1.37 12.61
C ALA A 76 -1.77 -0.04 11.86
N VAL A 77 -2.54 0.21 10.80
CA VAL A 77 -2.36 1.42 9.97
C VAL A 77 -2.53 2.70 10.79
N GLU A 78 -3.34 2.67 11.84
CA GLU A 78 -3.54 3.80 12.76
C GLU A 78 -2.29 4.19 13.56
N GLU A 79 -1.33 3.28 13.70
CA GLU A 79 -0.02 3.58 14.32
C GLU A 79 0.94 4.27 13.35
N LEU A 80 0.62 4.30 12.06
CA LEU A 80 1.44 4.93 11.04
C LEU A 80 1.16 6.44 10.98
N GLY A 81 2.22 7.23 10.97
CA GLY A 81 2.13 8.67 10.68
C GLY A 81 1.86 8.93 9.20
N LEU A 82 0.63 8.68 8.73
CA LEU A 82 0.28 8.77 7.31
C LEU A 82 0.07 10.22 6.85
N SER A 83 0.80 10.61 5.81
CA SER A 83 0.64 11.88 5.09
C SER A 83 0.37 11.63 3.61
N PRO A 84 -0.76 12.07 3.04
CA PRO A 84 -1.07 11.81 1.64
C PRO A 84 -0.10 12.55 0.73
N LEU A 85 0.46 11.83 -0.26
CA LEU A 85 1.33 12.40 -1.29
C LEU A 85 0.51 12.72 -2.55
N PHE A 86 -0.14 11.71 -3.14
CA PHE A 86 -0.99 11.89 -4.32
C PHE A 86 -1.92 10.69 -4.57
N PRO A 87 -3.07 10.91 -5.23
CA PRO A 87 -3.89 9.83 -5.78
C PRO A 87 -3.30 9.32 -7.10
N THR A 88 -3.40 8.00 -7.34
CA THR A 88 -2.97 7.37 -8.60
C THR A 88 -4.03 7.58 -9.68
N ARG A 89 -3.59 7.73 -10.93
CA ARG A 89 -4.51 8.04 -12.04
C ARG A 89 -4.85 6.84 -12.91
N LYS A 90 -4.05 5.77 -12.86
CA LYS A 90 -4.11 4.66 -13.84
C LYS A 90 -4.19 3.26 -13.23
N ALA A 91 -3.89 3.12 -11.95
CA ALA A 91 -3.78 1.81 -11.33
C ALA A 91 -5.08 1.37 -10.66
N SER A 92 -5.50 0.14 -10.95
CA SER A 92 -6.67 -0.52 -10.39
C SER A 92 -6.39 -1.29 -9.09
N THR A 93 -5.12 -1.42 -8.71
CA THR A 93 -4.67 -2.16 -7.53
C THR A 93 -3.48 -1.46 -6.87
N ALA A 94 -3.20 -1.81 -5.61
CA ALA A 94 -2.07 -1.31 -4.85
C ALA A 94 -0.74 -1.72 -5.47
N LEU A 95 -0.66 -2.95 -5.99
CA LEU A 95 0.53 -3.43 -6.71
C LEU A 95 0.86 -2.59 -7.94
N LEU A 96 -0.11 -2.31 -8.81
CA LEU A 96 0.13 -1.46 -9.98
C LEU A 96 0.42 -0.01 -9.57
N SER A 97 -0.18 0.44 -8.47
CA SER A 97 0.07 1.75 -7.89
C SER A 97 1.48 1.89 -7.32
N LEU A 98 2.13 0.82 -6.86
CA LEU A 98 3.54 0.84 -6.45
C LEU A 98 4.46 1.18 -7.61
N LEU A 99 4.20 0.64 -8.81
CA LEU A 99 4.98 0.97 -10.00
C LEU A 99 4.78 2.42 -10.44
N GLU A 100 3.56 2.95 -10.36
CA GLU A 100 3.28 4.37 -10.59
C GLU A 100 4.04 5.22 -9.56
N ALA A 101 3.98 4.86 -8.28
CA ALA A 101 4.68 5.54 -7.21
C ALA A 101 6.21 5.50 -7.37
N SER A 102 6.78 4.35 -7.77
CA SER A 102 8.20 4.20 -8.10
C SER A 102 8.64 5.26 -9.10
N ARG A 103 7.89 5.41 -10.19
CA ARG A 103 8.20 6.37 -11.26
C ARG A 103 8.02 7.83 -10.86
N VAL A 104 6.94 8.14 -10.13
CA VAL A 104 6.63 9.51 -9.73
C VAL A 104 7.58 10.01 -8.64
N LEU A 105 7.94 9.15 -7.69
CA LEU A 105 8.81 9.50 -6.56
C LEU A 105 10.30 9.24 -6.84
N GLY A 106 10.64 8.48 -7.89
CA GLY A 106 12.02 8.10 -8.19
C GLY A 106 12.60 7.05 -7.23
N LEU A 107 11.75 6.20 -6.65
CA LEU A 107 12.11 5.22 -5.60
C LEU A 107 12.10 3.79 -6.15
N LYS A 108 13.26 3.32 -6.63
CA LYS A 108 13.41 1.96 -7.22
C LYS A 108 13.02 0.82 -6.27
N GLN A 109 13.13 1.03 -4.96
CA GLN A 109 12.74 0.07 -3.94
C GLN A 109 11.28 -0.38 -4.07
N LEU A 110 10.39 0.50 -4.57
CA LEU A 110 8.98 0.17 -4.78
C LEU A 110 8.76 -0.82 -5.93
N GLU A 111 9.61 -0.74 -6.98
CA GLU A 111 9.59 -1.70 -8.08
C GLU A 111 10.17 -3.06 -7.67
N VAL A 112 11.22 -3.06 -6.84
CA VAL A 112 11.76 -4.29 -6.25
C VAL A 112 10.71 -4.96 -5.35
N ALA A 113 10.04 -4.19 -4.49
CA ALA A 113 8.97 -4.69 -3.64
C ALA A 113 7.80 -5.27 -4.45
N TYR A 114 7.43 -4.64 -5.57
CA TYR A 114 6.41 -5.20 -6.48
C TYR A 114 6.80 -6.60 -6.98
N GLY A 115 8.04 -6.79 -7.45
CA GLY A 115 8.52 -8.11 -7.89
C GLY A 115 8.49 -9.14 -6.77
N PHE A 116 8.99 -8.76 -5.59
CA PHE A 116 8.98 -9.61 -4.41
C PHE A 116 7.57 -10.07 -4.00
N ILE A 117 6.58 -9.16 -4.00
CA ILE A 117 5.20 -9.53 -3.65
C ILE A 117 4.63 -10.50 -4.69
N LEU A 118 4.87 -10.27 -5.99
CA LEU A 118 4.41 -11.20 -7.03
C LEU A 118 5.05 -12.58 -6.91
N ASP A 119 6.34 -12.67 -6.59
CA ASP A 119 6.99 -13.95 -6.36
C ASP A 119 6.32 -14.69 -5.19
N LYS A 120 6.03 -13.99 -4.09
CA LYS A 120 5.30 -14.56 -2.94
C LYS A 120 3.87 -15.00 -3.27
N VAL A 121 3.16 -14.26 -4.13
CA VAL A 121 1.85 -14.67 -4.66
C VAL A 121 1.99 -16.00 -5.42
N ASN A 122 2.96 -16.07 -6.32
CA ASN A 122 3.18 -17.25 -7.18
C ASN A 122 3.62 -18.48 -6.38
N GLU A 123 4.30 -18.29 -5.25
CA GLU A 123 4.65 -19.33 -4.28
C GLU A 123 3.44 -19.81 -3.45
N GLY A 124 2.30 -19.12 -3.51
CA GLY A 124 1.10 -19.42 -2.72
C GLY A 124 1.11 -18.85 -1.30
N ALA A 125 2.15 -18.09 -0.91
CA ALA A 125 2.37 -17.62 0.46
C ALA A 125 1.31 -16.62 0.98
N LEU A 126 0.46 -16.09 0.10
CA LEU A 126 -0.61 -15.16 0.46
C LEU A 126 -1.99 -15.82 0.54
N MET A 127 -2.12 -17.12 0.21
CA MET A 127 -3.38 -17.86 0.34
C MET A 127 -3.72 -18.18 1.80
N ASP A 128 -2.74 -18.14 2.70
CA ASP A 128 -2.92 -18.39 4.14
C ASP A 128 -3.32 -17.13 4.94
N LEU A 129 -3.33 -15.95 4.32
CA LEU A 129 -3.71 -14.68 5.00
C LEU A 129 -5.23 -14.42 5.02
N ASP A 130 -6.01 -15.26 4.34
CA ASP A 130 -7.47 -15.18 4.22
C ASP A 130 -8.21 -16.11 5.23
N GLN A 131 -7.49 -16.74 6.17
CA GLN A 131 -8.04 -17.51 7.30
C GLN A 131 -8.11 -16.69 8.59
#